data_AF-A0A7Y7YKM8-F1
#
_entry.id   AF-A0A7Y7YKM8-F1
#
_cell.length_a   1.000
_cell.length_b   1.000
_cell.length_c   1.000
_cell.angle_alpha   90.00
_cell.angle_beta   90.00
_cell.angle_gamma   90.00
#
_symmetry.space_group_name_H-M   'P 1'
#
loop_
_entity.id
_entity.type
_entity.pdbx_description
1 polymer ?
#
loop_
_entity_poly.entity_id
_entity_poly.type
_entity_poly.pdbx_seq_one_letter_code
_entity_poly.pdbx_strand_id
1 'polypeptide(L)'
;RSGLTRVTAAYEKAVIDERRRQNLVEEGAVSKEELTNAQTQLREARAALEQAQARVRAAEAAKEAASGARTANSALIVDSTVDDNPAVLAAKARLDQARVNLERTVLRAPFDGVIAQRSVEIGQQVQTGVRLMTVVPIDRIYVDANF
;
A
#
# COMPACT_ATOMS: atom_id res chain seq x y z
N ARG A 1 -6.07 -2.38 -29.48
CA ARG A 1 -7.11 -3.05 -30.31
C ARG A 1 -6.71 -3.15 -31.78
N SER A 2 -6.06 -2.14 -32.38
CA SER A 2 -5.56 -2.17 -33.77
C SER A 2 -4.72 -3.39 -34.14
N GLY A 3 -3.89 -3.91 -33.23
CA GLY A 3 -3.07 -5.11 -33.47
C GLY A 3 -3.88 -6.39 -33.67
N LEU A 4 -4.93 -6.61 -32.87
CA LEU A 4 -5.80 -7.80 -32.99
C LEU A 4 -6.57 -7.75 -34.31
N THR A 5 -7.14 -6.58 -34.65
CA THR A 5 -7.89 -6.36 -35.90
C THR A 5 -7.05 -6.68 -37.15
N ARG A 6 -5.78 -6.25 -37.17
CA ARG A 6 -4.87 -6.56 -38.28
C ARG A 6 -4.62 -8.07 -38.41
N VAL A 7 -4.42 -8.77 -37.31
CA VAL A 7 -4.13 -10.21 -37.32
C VAL A 7 -5.38 -11.05 -37.66
N THR A 8 -6.56 -10.66 -37.19
CA THR A 8 -7.83 -11.28 -37.63
C THR A 8 -8.04 -11.12 -39.13
N ALA A 9 -7.82 -9.93 -39.68
CA ALA A 9 -7.96 -9.70 -41.13
C ALA A 9 -6.95 -10.53 -41.95
N ALA A 10 -5.72 -10.70 -41.44
CA ALA A 10 -4.72 -11.56 -42.08
C ALA A 10 -5.11 -13.05 -42.03
N TYR A 11 -5.69 -13.51 -40.92
CA TYR A 11 -6.21 -14.87 -40.78
C TYR A 11 -7.39 -15.12 -41.74
N GLU A 12 -8.37 -14.21 -41.79
CA GLU A 12 -9.52 -14.33 -42.70
C GLU A 12 -9.08 -14.39 -44.16
N LYS A 13 -8.14 -13.52 -44.55
CA LYS A 13 -7.55 -13.55 -45.90
C LYS A 13 -6.88 -14.91 -46.17
N ALA A 14 -6.08 -15.43 -45.24
CA ALA A 14 -5.40 -16.70 -45.41
C ALA A 14 -6.39 -17.88 -45.55
N VAL A 15 -7.52 -17.86 -44.83
CA VAL A 15 -8.60 -18.85 -44.97
C VAL A 15 -9.22 -18.81 -46.36
N ILE A 16 -9.49 -17.60 -46.88
CA ILE A 16 -10.07 -17.41 -48.22
C ILE A 16 -9.09 -17.88 -49.29
N ASP A 17 -7.81 -17.52 -49.18
CA ASP A 17 -6.78 -17.87 -50.16
C ASP A 17 -6.50 -19.38 -50.17
N GLU A 18 -6.55 -20.05 -49.01
CA GLU A 18 -6.40 -21.49 -48.90
C GLU A 18 -7.58 -22.23 -49.56
N ARG A 19 -8.82 -21.82 -49.26
CA ARG A 19 -10.03 -22.37 -49.89
C ARG A 19 -10.04 -22.17 -51.40
N ARG A 20 -9.63 -20.98 -51.88
CA ARG A 20 -9.56 -20.70 -53.31
C ARG A 20 -8.56 -21.64 -54.00
N ARG A 21 -7.38 -21.86 -53.40
CA ARG A 21 -6.36 -22.76 -53.96
C ARG A 21 -6.78 -24.22 -53.89
N GLN A 22 -7.48 -24.65 -52.84
CA GLN A 22 -8.04 -26.00 -52.77
C GLN A 22 -8.95 -26.30 -53.97
N ASN A 23 -9.92 -25.43 -54.24
CA ASN A 23 -10.85 -25.60 -55.37
C ASN A 23 -10.12 -25.62 -56.72
N LEU A 24 -9.12 -24.75 -56.90
CA LEU A 24 -8.33 -24.70 -58.14
C LEU A 24 -7.44 -25.93 -58.32
N VAL A 25 -7.00 -26.60 -57.25
CA VAL A 25 -6.27 -27.89 -57.35
C VAL A 25 -7.20 -28.98 -57.87
N GLU A 26 -8.45 -29.01 -57.40
CA GLU A 26 -9.47 -29.97 -57.89
C GLU A 26 -9.79 -29.76 -59.37
N GLU A 27 -9.76 -28.50 -59.83
CA GLU A 27 -9.92 -28.13 -61.25
C GLU A 27 -8.64 -28.33 -62.09
N GLY A 28 -7.52 -28.72 -61.48
CA GLY A 28 -6.22 -28.92 -62.15
C GLY A 28 -5.50 -27.63 -62.56
N ALA A 29 -5.97 -26.47 -62.09
CA ALA A 29 -5.51 -25.15 -62.48
C ALA A 29 -4.31 -24.63 -61.68
N VAL A 30 -3.96 -25.25 -60.54
CA VAL A 30 -2.83 -24.86 -59.69
C VAL A 30 -2.05 -26.07 -59.16
N SER A 31 -0.80 -25.86 -58.76
CA SER A 31 0.08 -26.94 -58.31
C SER A 31 -0.17 -27.33 -56.84
N LYS A 32 0.20 -28.57 -56.47
CA LYS A 32 0.17 -29.02 -55.06
C LYS A 32 1.08 -28.21 -54.15
N GLU A 33 2.16 -27.64 -54.68
CA GLU A 33 3.08 -26.77 -53.96
C GLU A 33 2.40 -25.45 -53.56
N GLU A 34 1.64 -24.84 -54.48
CA GLU A 34 0.91 -23.60 -54.21
C GLU A 34 -0.17 -23.78 -53.12
N LEU A 35 -0.83 -24.94 -53.10
CA LEU A 35 -1.77 -25.30 -52.02
C LEU A 35 -1.04 -25.49 -50.68
N THR A 36 0.10 -26.20 -50.68
CA THR A 36 0.91 -26.42 -49.47
C THR A 36 1.39 -25.08 -48.88
N ASN A 37 1.77 -24.13 -49.74
CA ASN A 37 2.15 -22.79 -49.34
C ASN A 37 0.97 -22.04 -48.70
N ALA A 38 -0.24 -22.18 -49.25
CA ALA A 38 -1.46 -21.57 -48.71
C ALA A 38 -1.78 -22.10 -47.31
N GLN A 39 -1.71 -23.43 -47.14
CA GLN A 39 -1.93 -24.09 -45.86
C GLN A 39 -0.91 -23.68 -44.80
N THR A 40 0.35 -23.51 -45.21
CA THR A 40 1.41 -23.04 -44.31
C THR A 40 1.16 -21.59 -43.88
N GLN A 41 0.79 -20.71 -44.82
CA GLN A 41 0.44 -19.33 -44.53
C GLN A 41 -0.80 -19.21 -43.62
N LEU A 42 -1.79 -20.10 -43.78
CA LEU A 42 -2.95 -20.18 -42.89
C LEU A 42 -2.55 -20.60 -41.47
N ARG A 43 -1.67 -21.60 -41.33
CA ARG A 43 -1.16 -22.04 -40.02
C ARG A 43 -0.41 -20.92 -39.30
N GLU A 44 0.43 -20.18 -40.01
CA GLU A 44 1.13 -19.02 -39.46
C GLU A 44 0.16 -17.91 -39.02
N ALA A 45 -0.82 -17.57 -39.85
CA ALA A 45 -1.81 -16.55 -39.52
C ALA A 45 -2.67 -16.94 -38.30
N ARG A 46 -3.02 -18.22 -38.18
CA ARG A 46 -3.73 -18.78 -37.01
C ARG A 46 -2.88 -18.66 -35.75
N ALA A 47 -1.62 -19.06 -35.79
CA ALA A 47 -0.72 -18.98 -34.65
C ALA A 47 -0.52 -17.52 -34.18
N ALA A 48 -0.39 -16.59 -35.14
CA ALA A 48 -0.33 -15.16 -34.84
C ALA A 48 -1.61 -14.66 -34.15
N LEU A 49 -2.79 -15.12 -34.58
CA LEU A 49 -4.08 -14.76 -34.00
C LEU A 49 -4.20 -15.26 -32.56
N GLU A 50 -3.88 -16.52 -32.31
CA GLU A 50 -3.90 -17.12 -30.97
C GLU A 50 -2.95 -16.38 -30.02
N GLN A 51 -1.75 -16.04 -30.50
CA GLN A 51 -0.79 -15.25 -29.72
C GLN A 51 -1.31 -13.85 -29.40
N ALA A 52 -1.92 -13.16 -30.36
CA ALA A 52 -2.48 -11.83 -30.16
C ALA A 52 -3.64 -11.86 -29.14
N GLN A 53 -4.52 -12.85 -29.21
CA GLN A 53 -5.60 -13.05 -28.24
C GLN A 53 -5.07 -13.33 -26.83
N ALA A 54 -4.04 -14.17 -26.71
CA ALA A 54 -3.41 -14.45 -25.42
C ALA A 54 -2.82 -13.18 -24.78
N ARG A 55 -2.18 -12.32 -25.58
CA ARG A 55 -1.66 -11.02 -25.11
C ARG A 55 -2.77 -10.09 -24.61
N VAL A 56 -3.92 -10.06 -25.29
CA VAL A 56 -5.08 -9.26 -24.83
C VAL A 56 -5.60 -9.76 -23.50
N ARG A 57 -5.81 -11.07 -23.36
CA ARG A 57 -6.26 -11.68 -22.09
C ARG A 57 -5.29 -11.39 -20.94
N ALA A 58 -3.98 -11.49 -21.19
CA ALA A 58 -2.97 -11.18 -20.19
C ALA A 58 -3.00 -9.68 -19.79
N ALA A 59 -3.18 -8.78 -20.75
CA ALA A 59 -3.30 -7.35 -20.48
C ALA A 59 -4.58 -7.00 -19.70
N GLU A 60 -5.70 -7.68 -19.99
CA GLU A 60 -6.96 -7.52 -19.25
C GLU A 60 -6.82 -8.01 -17.81
N ALA A 61 -6.26 -9.20 -17.61
CA ALA A 61 -5.98 -9.72 -16.26
C ALA A 61 -5.03 -8.81 -15.46
N ALA A 62 -3.98 -8.27 -16.10
CA ALA A 62 -3.07 -7.32 -15.46
C ALA A 62 -3.79 -6.01 -15.09
N LYS A 63 -4.72 -5.53 -15.92
CA LYS A 63 -5.54 -4.35 -15.64
C LYS A 63 -6.49 -4.61 -14.47
N GLU A 64 -7.14 -5.77 -14.42
CA GLU A 64 -8.01 -6.15 -13.31
C GLU A 64 -7.24 -6.26 -12.00
N ALA A 65 -6.07 -6.92 -12.00
CA ALA A 65 -5.20 -6.98 -10.84
C ALA A 65 -4.77 -5.59 -10.35
N ALA A 66 -4.40 -4.69 -11.28
CA ALA A 66 -4.05 -3.31 -10.96
C ALA A 66 -5.26 -2.51 -10.42
N SER A 67 -6.47 -2.76 -10.93
CA SER A 67 -7.71 -2.16 -10.43
C SER A 67 -8.07 -2.67 -9.04
N GLY A 68 -7.91 -3.98 -8.79
CA GLY A 68 -8.10 -4.58 -7.47
C GLY A 68 -7.14 -3.99 -6.44
N ALA A 69 -5.85 -3.87 -6.80
CA ALA A 69 -4.85 -3.23 -5.95
C ALA A 69 -5.17 -1.75 -5.69
N ARG A 70 -5.66 -1.01 -6.69
CA ARG A 70 -6.13 0.38 -6.50
C ARG A 70 -7.35 0.46 -5.60
N THR A 71 -8.31 -0.46 -5.74
CA THR A 71 -9.53 -0.49 -4.92
C THR A 71 -9.21 -0.82 -3.47
N ALA A 72 -8.29 -1.76 -3.23
CA ALA A 72 -7.79 -2.08 -1.89
C ALA A 72 -7.06 -0.88 -1.27
N ASN A 73 -6.24 -0.17 -2.05
CA ASN A 73 -5.57 1.04 -1.58
C ASN A 73 -6.52 2.24 -1.40
N SER A 74 -7.55 2.38 -2.24
CA SER A 74 -8.53 3.46 -2.11
C SER A 74 -9.51 3.19 -0.97
N ALA A 75 -9.82 1.93 -0.64
CA ALA A 75 -10.62 1.61 0.55
C ALA A 75 -9.93 2.10 1.84
N LEU A 76 -8.60 2.14 1.88
CA LEU A 76 -7.85 2.74 2.99
C LEU A 76 -7.90 4.27 3.02
N ILE A 77 -8.24 4.93 1.91
CA ILE A 77 -8.11 6.39 1.73
C ILE A 77 -9.47 7.10 1.61
N VAL A 78 -10.47 6.47 0.99
CA VAL A 78 -11.76 7.10 0.60
C VAL A 78 -12.76 7.15 1.77
N ASP A 79 -12.68 6.24 2.73
CA ASP A 79 -13.57 6.22 3.90
C ASP A 79 -12.95 6.85 5.16
N SER A 80 -11.73 7.40 5.08
CA SER A 80 -11.18 8.16 6.21
C SER A 80 -11.24 9.65 5.92
N THR A 81 -12.17 10.34 6.58
CA THR A 81 -12.01 11.76 6.84
C THR A 81 -10.67 11.97 7.58
N VAL A 82 -10.11 13.19 7.54
CA VAL A 82 -8.87 13.50 8.28
C VAL A 82 -9.00 13.13 9.76
N ASP A 83 -10.22 13.14 10.31
CA ASP A 83 -10.49 12.78 11.70
C ASP A 83 -10.54 11.27 11.99
N ASP A 84 -11.02 10.44 11.06
CA ASP A 84 -11.08 8.96 11.20
C ASP A 84 -9.84 8.25 10.64
N ASN A 85 -8.87 9.00 10.12
CA ASN A 85 -7.63 8.42 9.64
C ASN A 85 -6.82 7.86 10.83
N PRO A 86 -6.47 6.55 10.84
CA PRO A 86 -5.75 5.94 11.95
C PRO A 86 -4.38 6.58 12.21
N ALA A 87 -3.73 7.14 11.20
CA ALA A 87 -2.47 7.87 11.37
C ALA A 87 -2.68 9.19 12.13
N VAL A 88 -3.80 9.88 11.90
CA VAL A 88 -4.15 11.14 12.59
C VAL A 88 -4.57 10.86 14.03
N LEU A 89 -5.37 9.82 14.28
CA LEU A 89 -5.73 9.40 15.64
C LEU A 89 -4.48 9.01 16.46
N ALA A 90 -3.56 8.25 15.87
CA ALA A 90 -2.29 7.91 16.52
C ALA A 90 -1.43 9.16 16.80
N ALA A 91 -1.42 10.13 15.88
CA ALA A 91 -0.72 11.40 16.08
C ALA A 91 -1.35 12.25 17.20
N LYS A 92 -2.69 12.34 17.27
CA LYS A 92 -3.43 13.01 18.35
C LYS A 92 -3.10 12.36 19.71
N ALA A 93 -3.16 11.03 19.81
CA ALA A 93 -2.81 10.32 21.05
C ALA A 93 -1.36 10.56 21.50
N ARG A 94 -0.39 10.61 20.57
CA ARG A 94 1.01 10.96 20.88
C ARG A 94 1.15 12.39 21.39
N LEU A 95 0.41 13.34 20.81
CA LEU A 95 0.40 14.72 21.26
C LEU A 95 -0.12 14.84 22.69
N ASP A 96 -1.24 14.17 23.00
CA ASP A 96 -1.81 14.20 24.35
C ASP A 96 -0.90 13.53 25.38
N GLN A 97 -0.24 12.42 25.02
CA GLN A 97 0.77 11.82 25.89
C GLN A 97 1.96 12.76 26.13
N ALA A 98 2.41 13.48 25.10
CA ALA A 98 3.48 14.45 25.23
C ALA A 98 3.08 15.64 26.12
N ARG A 99 1.82 16.09 26.04
CA ARG A 99 1.27 17.13 26.93
C ARG A 99 1.26 16.68 28.39
N VAL A 100 0.76 15.47 28.68
CA VAL A 100 0.78 14.91 30.05
C VAL A 100 2.22 14.78 30.56
N ASN A 101 3.15 14.34 29.72
CA ASN A 101 4.55 14.25 30.10
C ASN A 101 5.15 15.64 30.40
N LEU A 102 4.79 16.67 29.62
CA LEU A 102 5.18 18.04 29.87
C LEU A 102 4.61 18.58 31.18
N GLU A 103 3.32 18.35 31.45
CA GLU A 103 2.71 18.74 32.73
C GLU A 103 3.40 18.07 33.93
N ARG A 104 3.78 16.79 33.78
CA ARG A 104 4.53 16.04 34.80
C ARG A 104 5.95 16.54 35.04
N THR A 105 6.49 17.45 34.21
CA THR A 105 7.78 18.11 34.49
C THR A 105 7.66 19.16 35.59
N VAL A 106 6.44 19.64 35.88
CA VAL A 106 6.19 20.60 36.95
C VAL A 106 5.80 19.86 38.22
N LEU A 107 6.75 19.70 39.13
CA LEU A 107 6.49 19.14 40.46
C LEU A 107 5.80 20.17 41.36
N ARG A 108 4.57 19.89 41.77
CA ARG A 108 3.80 20.68 42.75
C ARG A 108 3.77 19.96 44.09
N ALA A 109 3.77 20.72 45.18
CA ALA A 109 3.62 20.15 46.52
C ALA A 109 2.20 19.56 46.69
N PRO A 110 2.05 18.34 47.23
CA PRO A 110 0.74 17.72 47.43
C PRO A 110 -0.01 18.24 48.66
N PHE A 111 0.68 18.95 49.56
CA PHE A 111 0.13 19.56 50.79
C PHE A 111 0.99 20.76 51.22
N ASP A 112 0.44 21.59 52.10
CA ASP A 112 1.14 22.75 52.67
C ASP A 112 2.22 22.32 53.68
N GLY A 113 3.44 22.82 53.52
CA GLY A 113 4.56 22.45 54.37
C GLY A 113 5.84 23.21 54.04
N VAL A 114 6.90 22.93 54.78
CA VAL A 114 8.23 23.54 54.58
C VAL A 114 9.16 22.52 53.94
N ILE A 115 9.96 22.95 52.96
CA ILE A 115 11.00 22.11 52.36
C ILE A 115 12.12 21.92 53.39
N ALA A 116 12.27 20.71 53.93
CA ALA A 116 13.31 20.39 54.91
C ALA A 116 14.67 20.09 54.26
N GLN A 117 14.66 19.48 53.06
CA GLN A 117 15.87 19.17 52.30
C GLN A 117 15.59 19.23 50.80
N ARG A 118 16.50 19.85 50.04
CA ARG A 118 16.50 19.88 48.58
C ARG A 118 17.84 19.33 48.09
N SER A 119 17.80 18.33 47.22
CA SER A 119 18.99 17.59 46.76
C SER A 119 19.25 17.76 45.25
N VAL A 120 18.72 18.83 44.64
CA VAL A 120 18.89 19.13 43.21
C VAL A 120 19.24 20.58 42.93
N GLU A 121 20.09 20.77 41.92
CA GLU A 121 20.57 22.07 41.45
C GLU A 121 20.02 22.44 40.06
N ILE A 122 20.02 23.74 39.74
CA ILE A 122 19.55 24.24 38.44
C ILE A 122 20.51 23.75 37.35
N GLY A 123 19.97 23.17 36.27
CA GLY A 123 20.77 22.61 35.17
C GLY A 123 21.15 21.13 35.35
N GLN A 124 20.84 20.53 36.51
CA GLN A 124 21.08 19.11 36.76
C GLN A 124 20.00 18.24 36.10
N GLN A 125 20.40 17.26 35.29
CA GLN A 125 19.49 16.26 34.74
C GLN A 125 19.18 15.19 35.79
N VAL A 126 17.89 14.88 35.97
CA VAL A 126 17.41 13.94 37.00
C VAL A 126 16.71 12.74 36.36
N GLN A 127 16.88 11.56 36.95
CA GLN A 127 16.23 10.33 36.50
C GLN A 127 14.97 10.04 37.33
N THR A 128 14.03 9.29 36.76
CA THR A 128 12.83 8.83 37.45
C THR A 128 13.20 8.04 38.70
N GLY A 129 12.54 8.33 39.83
CA GLY A 129 12.74 7.62 41.10
C GLY A 129 13.76 8.25 42.05
N VAL A 130 14.49 9.29 41.63
CA VAL A 130 15.39 10.03 42.52
C VAL A 130 14.57 10.99 43.40
N ARG A 131 14.76 10.93 44.72
CA ARG A 131 14.15 11.87 45.65
C ARG A 131 14.80 13.24 45.52
N LEU A 132 14.05 14.23 45.03
CA LEU A 132 14.56 15.58 44.76
C LEU A 132 14.43 16.52 45.97
N MET A 133 13.37 16.37 46.76
CA MET A 133 13.09 17.19 47.92
C MET A 133 12.24 16.46 48.97
N THR A 134 12.27 16.93 50.21
CA THR A 134 11.41 16.47 51.31
C THR A 134 10.60 17.65 51.84
N VAL A 135 9.28 17.52 51.89
CA VAL A 135 8.36 18.52 52.44
C VAL A 135 7.83 18.03 53.78
N VAL A 136 7.96 18.84 54.83
CA VAL A 136 7.47 18.55 56.18
C VAL A 136 6.22 19.37 56.43
N PRO A 137 5.08 18.74 56.77
CA PRO A 137 3.84 19.45 57.03
C PRO A 137 3.91 20.19 58.37
N ILE A 138 3.37 21.41 58.40
CA ILE A 138 3.46 22.34 59.54
C ILE A 138 2.40 22.08 60.63
N ASP A 139 1.45 21.19 60.37
CA ASP A 139 0.35 20.83 61.27
C ASP A 139 0.73 19.75 62.31
N ARG A 140 1.90 19.10 62.18
CA ARG A 140 2.34 17.98 63.04
C ARG A 140 3.78 18.14 63.53
N ILE A 141 4.09 19.24 64.21
CA ILE A 141 5.40 19.45 64.84
C ILE A 141 5.40 18.83 66.25
N TYR A 142 6.28 17.87 66.50
CA TYR A 142 6.59 17.35 67.84
C TYR A 142 8.03 17.75 68.21
N VAL A 143 8.22 18.28 69.43
CA VAL A 143 9.54 18.59 69.98
C VAL A 143 9.95 17.43 70.88
N ASP A 144 11.03 16.74 70.53
CA ASP A 144 11.62 15.73 71.41
C ASP A 144 12.74 16.39 72.23
N ALA A 145 12.55 16.47 73.54
CA ALA A 145 13.50 17.05 74.47
C ALA A 145 14.12 15.93 75.31
N ASN A 146 15.33 15.52 74.96
CA ASN A 146 16.13 14.62 75.79
C ASN A 146 16.99 15.48 76.74
N PHE A 147 16.72 15.39 78.04
CA PHE A 147 17.53 15.93 79.13
C PHE A 147 18.63 14.96 79.54
#